data_AF-A0A0M8WPG1-F1
#
_entry.id   AF-A0A0M8WPG1-F1
#
_cell.length_a   1.000
_cell.length_b   1.000
_cell.length_c   1.000
_cell.angle_alpha   90.00
_cell.angle_beta   90.00
_cell.angle_gamma   90.00
#
_symmetry.space_group_name_H-M   'P 1'
#
loop_
_entity.id
_entity.type
_entity.pdbx_description
1 polymer ?
#
loop_
_entity_poly.entity_id
_entity_poly.type
_entity_poly.pdbx_seq_one_letter_code
_entity_poly.pdbx_strand_id
1 'polypeptide(L)'
;MAKLGRDVYERELLRLQIELVKLQEWVRATGARLVVVFEGRDAAGKGSAIKRITEHLNPRVARIVALPAPSERERTQWYFQRYVAHLPAAGEIVLLDRSWYNRAGVERVMGYSPMDLESLTRWEDYSRAKDEMMVHTDIPEAPWYAVEGDDKRRARINMIAHLLGTIDYHEVTAPEITLPARPPSTGYQRTARALQREVPDHAAKLT
;
A
#
# COMPACT_ATOMS: atom_id res chain seq x y z
N MET A 1 -18.38 19.09 -9.25
CA MET A 1 -17.12 19.76 -8.85
C MET A 1 -16.17 19.79 -10.04
N ALA A 2 -15.38 20.85 -10.23
CA ALA A 2 -14.37 20.91 -11.29
C ALA A 2 -13.21 19.92 -11.04
N LYS A 3 -12.74 19.25 -12.09
CA LYS A 3 -11.60 18.31 -12.05
C LYS A 3 -10.34 19.00 -11.55
N LEU A 4 -9.57 18.32 -10.70
CA LEU A 4 -8.31 18.87 -10.18
C LEU A 4 -7.26 18.98 -11.30
N GLY A 5 -6.70 20.19 -11.47
CA GLY A 5 -5.62 20.47 -12.42
C GLY A 5 -4.41 19.58 -12.18
N ARG A 6 -3.73 19.17 -13.27
CA ARG A 6 -2.64 18.18 -13.20
C ARG A 6 -1.48 18.66 -12.34
N ASP A 7 -1.02 19.89 -12.57
CA ASP A 7 0.16 20.41 -11.89
C ASP A 7 -0.10 20.64 -10.39
N VAL A 8 -1.33 21.04 -10.05
CA VAL A 8 -1.77 21.16 -8.65
C VAL A 8 -1.75 19.79 -7.97
N TYR A 9 -2.30 18.78 -8.65
CA TYR A 9 -2.30 17.40 -8.16
C TYR A 9 -0.89 16.86 -7.95
N GLU A 10 0.02 17.04 -8.92
CA GLU A 10 1.38 16.50 -8.85
C GLU A 10 2.21 17.15 -7.72
N ARG A 11 2.11 18.48 -7.55
CA ARG A 11 2.77 19.18 -6.44
C ARG A 11 2.28 18.73 -5.08
N GLU A 12 0.96 18.64 -4.92
CA GLU A 12 0.37 18.25 -3.64
C GLU A 12 0.63 16.77 -3.32
N LEU A 13 0.58 15.90 -4.34
CA LEU A 13 0.93 14.51 -4.17
C LEU A 13 2.38 14.34 -3.68
N LEU A 14 3.33 15.06 -4.29
CA LEU A 14 4.73 14.99 -3.88
C LEU A 14 4.92 15.46 -2.43
N ARG A 15 4.26 16.56 -2.04
CA ARG A 15 4.26 17.06 -0.65
C ARG A 15 3.77 15.98 0.32
N LEU A 16 2.65 15.35 0.01
CA LEU A 16 2.08 14.28 0.83
C LEU A 16 2.95 13.02 0.86
N GLN A 17 3.64 12.69 -0.24
CA GLN A 17 4.57 11.57 -0.28
C GLN A 17 5.81 11.81 0.58
N ILE A 18 6.29 13.05 0.71
CA ILE A 18 7.35 13.40 1.66
C ILE A 18 6.90 13.14 3.09
N GLU A 19 5.66 13.52 3.43
CA GLU A 19 5.09 13.25 4.75
C GLU A 19 4.89 11.75 5.02
N LEU A 20 4.51 10.97 3.99
CA LEU A 20 4.47 9.50 4.11
C LEU A 20 5.83 8.89 4.42
N VAL A 21 6.93 9.45 3.90
CA VAL A 21 8.29 9.02 4.26
C VAL A 21 8.56 9.32 5.74
N LYS A 22 8.18 10.49 6.25
CA LYS A 22 8.32 10.80 7.69
C LYS A 22 7.51 9.84 8.56
N LEU A 23 6.26 9.56 8.19
CA LEU A 23 5.43 8.55 8.86
C LEU A 23 6.12 7.18 8.88
N GLN A 24 6.69 6.74 7.76
CA GLN A 24 7.42 5.47 7.71
C GLN A 24 8.61 5.45 8.66
N GLU A 25 9.43 6.51 8.66
CA GLU A 25 10.59 6.58 9.54
C GLU A 25 10.18 6.57 11.02
N TRP A 26 9.07 7.25 11.36
CA TRP A 26 8.45 7.20 12.67
C TRP A 26 7.96 5.79 13.03
N VAL A 27 7.26 5.11 12.14
CA VAL A 27 6.80 3.72 12.34
C VAL A 27 8.00 2.82 12.65
N ARG A 28 9.05 2.89 11.82
CA ARG A 28 10.27 2.10 12.00
C ARG A 28 10.96 2.39 13.33
N ALA A 29 11.11 3.66 13.70
CA ALA A 29 11.84 4.07 14.88
C ALA A 29 11.11 3.74 16.19
N THR A 30 9.79 3.86 16.20
CA THR A 30 8.96 3.60 17.40
C THR A 30 8.56 2.14 17.55
N GLY A 31 8.66 1.35 16.49
CA GLY A 31 8.12 -0.02 16.47
C GLY A 31 6.60 -0.06 16.34
N ALA A 32 5.95 1.05 15.97
CA ALA A 32 4.52 1.08 15.67
C ALA A 32 4.16 0.05 14.60
N ARG A 33 2.90 -0.41 14.61
CA ARG A 33 2.39 -1.43 13.68
C ARG A 33 1.22 -0.82 12.94
N LEU A 34 1.37 -0.61 11.63
CA LEU A 34 0.34 0.03 10.83
C LEU A 34 -0.23 -0.94 9.79
N VAL A 35 -1.53 -1.14 9.81
CA VAL A 35 -2.27 -1.84 8.76
C VAL A 35 -3.31 -0.90 8.16
N VAL A 36 -3.35 -0.80 6.83
CA VAL A 36 -4.31 0.02 6.09
C VAL A 36 -5.08 -0.88 5.14
N VAL A 37 -6.40 -0.92 5.28
CA VAL A 37 -7.29 -1.78 4.48
C VAL A 37 -7.94 -0.98 3.36
N PHE A 38 -7.80 -1.44 2.13
CA PHE A 38 -8.43 -0.83 0.96
C PHE A 38 -9.53 -1.73 0.43
N GLU A 39 -10.78 -1.35 0.70
CA GLU A 39 -11.98 -1.96 0.10
C GLU A 39 -12.67 -1.02 -0.89
N GLY A 40 -13.55 -1.58 -1.71
CA GLY A 40 -14.34 -0.82 -2.67
C GLY A 40 -14.67 -1.63 -3.92
N ARG A 41 -15.54 -1.08 -4.75
CA ARG A 41 -15.97 -1.70 -6.01
C ARG A 41 -14.80 -1.92 -6.98
N ASP A 42 -15.05 -2.76 -7.97
CA ASP A 42 -14.12 -2.94 -9.08
C ASP A 42 -13.94 -1.62 -9.85
N ALA A 43 -12.74 -1.39 -10.36
CA ALA A 43 -12.34 -0.12 -10.98
C ALA A 43 -12.50 1.15 -10.11
N ALA A 44 -12.74 1.03 -8.80
CA ALA A 44 -12.81 2.19 -7.89
C ALA A 44 -11.47 2.95 -7.79
N GLY A 45 -10.35 2.33 -8.16
CA GLY A 45 -9.03 2.98 -8.20
C GLY A 45 -8.12 2.65 -7.02
N LYS A 46 -8.45 1.61 -6.23
CA LYS A 46 -7.69 1.13 -5.06
C LYS A 46 -6.20 0.92 -5.38
N GLY A 47 -5.90 0.07 -6.37
CA GLY A 47 -4.51 -0.22 -6.74
C GLY A 47 -3.71 1.00 -7.20
N SER A 48 -4.35 1.96 -7.88
CA SER A 48 -3.67 3.22 -8.23
C SER A 48 -3.41 4.10 -7.01
N ALA A 49 -4.28 4.10 -6.02
CA ALA A 49 -4.07 4.86 -4.79
C ALA A 49 -2.95 4.24 -3.95
N ILE A 50 -2.99 2.92 -3.74
CA ILE A 50 -1.93 2.16 -3.06
C ILE A 50 -0.59 2.42 -3.72
N LYS A 51 -0.51 2.34 -5.06
CA LYS A 51 0.71 2.62 -5.81
C LYS A 51 1.29 4.01 -5.50
N ARG A 52 0.43 5.04 -5.36
CA ARG A 52 0.89 6.40 -5.05
C ARG A 52 1.32 6.57 -3.59
N ILE A 53 0.67 5.86 -2.67
CA ILE A 53 1.08 5.82 -1.26
C ILE A 53 2.47 5.19 -1.13
N THR A 54 2.71 4.07 -1.81
CA THR A 54 3.95 3.29 -1.65
C THR A 54 5.09 3.72 -2.58
N GLU A 55 4.87 4.68 -3.49
CA GLU A 55 5.79 5.04 -4.58
C GLU A 55 7.21 5.40 -4.09
N HIS A 56 7.30 6.07 -2.95
CA HIS A 56 8.55 6.53 -2.35
C HIS A 56 8.86 5.89 -1.00
N LEU A 57 8.09 4.87 -0.60
CA LEU A 57 8.32 4.14 0.63
C LEU A 57 9.37 3.04 0.45
N ASN A 58 10.12 2.77 1.50
CA ASN A 58 11.07 1.68 1.58
C ASN A 58 10.31 0.34 1.62
N PRO A 59 10.48 -0.54 0.63
CA PRO A 59 9.74 -1.81 0.55
C PRO A 59 10.07 -2.79 1.68
N ARG A 60 11.15 -2.54 2.45
CA ARG A 60 11.47 -3.33 3.66
C ARG A 60 10.62 -2.94 4.87
N VAL A 61 10.01 -1.76 4.84
CA VAL A 61 9.17 -1.23 5.92
C VAL A 61 7.70 -1.27 5.52
N ALA A 62 7.40 -0.86 4.28
CA ALA A 62 6.04 -0.83 3.75
C ALA A 62 5.84 -1.88 2.66
N ARG A 63 4.87 -2.78 2.83
CA ARG A 63 4.54 -3.80 1.83
C ARG A 63 3.06 -3.83 1.49
N ILE A 64 2.78 -4.20 0.25
CA ILE A 64 1.43 -4.41 -0.26
C ILE A 64 1.11 -5.90 -0.17
N VAL A 65 -0.09 -6.23 0.29
CA VAL A 65 -0.61 -7.59 0.30
C VAL A 65 -1.84 -7.62 -0.57
N ALA A 66 -1.75 -8.38 -1.67
CA ALA A 66 -2.86 -8.64 -2.59
C ALA A 66 -2.98 -10.16 -2.74
N LEU A 67 -3.83 -10.77 -1.93
CA LEU A 67 -3.98 -12.24 -1.94
C LEU A 67 -4.84 -12.69 -3.13
N PRO A 68 -4.44 -13.76 -3.84
CA PRO A 68 -5.30 -14.36 -4.85
C PRO A 68 -6.49 -15.08 -4.19
N ALA A 69 -7.37 -15.64 -5.02
CA ALA A 69 -8.41 -16.56 -4.56
C ALA A 69 -7.82 -17.65 -3.64
N PRO A 70 -8.54 -18.07 -2.58
CA PRO A 70 -8.02 -19.04 -1.63
C PRO A 70 -7.81 -20.40 -2.31
N SER A 71 -6.65 -20.99 -2.03
CA SER A 71 -6.31 -22.38 -2.39
C SER A 71 -7.25 -23.39 -1.72
N GLU A 72 -7.25 -24.63 -2.19
CA GLU A 72 -8.08 -25.70 -1.60
C GLU A 72 -7.82 -25.88 -0.10
N ARG A 73 -6.56 -25.78 0.33
CA ARG A 73 -6.19 -25.83 1.74
C ARG A 73 -6.69 -24.62 2.52
N GLU A 74 -6.56 -23.41 1.99
CA GLU A 74 -7.03 -22.19 2.68
C GLU A 74 -8.56 -22.16 2.83
N ARG A 75 -9.30 -22.82 1.94
CA ARG A 75 -10.77 -22.95 2.04
C ARG A 75 -11.22 -23.82 3.21
N THR A 76 -10.38 -24.76 3.66
CA THR A 76 -10.66 -25.63 4.82
C THR A 76 -10.07 -25.08 6.13
N GLN A 77 -9.28 -23.99 6.05
CA GLN A 77 -8.76 -23.28 7.21
C GLN A 77 -9.77 -22.31 7.80
N TRP A 78 -9.48 -21.82 9.00
CA TRP A 78 -10.18 -20.67 9.54
C TRP A 78 -9.96 -19.47 8.61
N TYR A 79 -11.04 -18.79 8.20
CA TYR A 79 -11.00 -17.79 7.13
C TYR A 79 -9.98 -16.67 7.34
N PHE A 80 -9.82 -16.20 8.58
CA PHE A 80 -8.88 -15.13 8.92
C PHE A 80 -7.42 -15.58 8.92
N GLN A 81 -7.15 -16.89 8.99
CA GLN A 81 -5.80 -17.44 9.15
C GLN A 81 -4.84 -16.96 8.08
N ARG A 82 -5.27 -16.93 6.81
CA ARG A 82 -4.43 -16.47 5.70
C ARG A 82 -4.07 -14.98 5.79
N TYR A 83 -4.96 -14.15 6.35
CA TYR A 83 -4.73 -12.72 6.48
C TYR A 83 -3.88 -12.38 7.71
N VAL A 84 -4.09 -13.08 8.82
CA VAL A 84 -3.35 -12.90 10.07
C VAL A 84 -1.84 -13.10 9.84
N ALA A 85 -1.46 -14.04 8.97
CA ALA A 85 -0.07 -14.26 8.57
C ALA A 85 0.62 -13.05 7.92
N HIS A 86 -0.16 -12.05 7.50
CA HIS A 86 0.34 -10.84 6.85
C HIS A 86 0.19 -9.57 7.68
N LEU A 87 -0.27 -9.65 8.93
CA LEU A 87 -0.33 -8.48 9.81
C LEU A 87 1.08 -7.91 10.09
N PRO A 88 1.20 -6.59 10.35
CA PRO A 88 2.48 -5.95 10.57
C PRO A 88 3.17 -6.43 11.86
N ALA A 89 4.46 -6.75 11.75
CA ALA A 89 5.35 -6.80 12.90
C ALA A 89 5.75 -5.37 13.34
N ALA A 90 6.46 -5.26 14.47
CA ALA A 90 6.91 -3.97 14.98
C ALA A 90 7.75 -3.21 13.94
N GLY A 91 7.36 -1.97 13.67
CA GLY A 91 8.02 -1.13 12.67
C GLY A 91 7.62 -1.43 11.23
N GLU A 92 6.55 -2.18 10.98
CA GLU A 92 6.05 -2.48 9.64
C GLU A 92 4.76 -1.73 9.30
N ILE A 93 4.63 -1.41 8.02
CA ILE A 93 3.42 -0.89 7.38
C ILE A 93 2.90 -1.93 6.39
N VAL A 94 1.64 -2.31 6.51
CA VAL A 94 0.98 -3.27 5.61
C VAL A 94 -0.23 -2.62 4.97
N LEU A 95 -0.25 -2.57 3.63
CA LEU A 95 -1.39 -2.13 2.85
C LEU A 95 -2.09 -3.35 2.26
N LEU A 96 -3.32 -3.63 2.68
CA LEU A 96 -4.14 -4.72 2.16
C LEU A 96 -4.95 -4.23 0.94
N ASP A 97 -4.61 -4.68 -0.27
CA ASP A 97 -5.45 -4.50 -1.45
C ASP A 97 -6.53 -5.59 -1.47
N ARG A 98 -7.70 -5.21 -0.94
CA ARG A 98 -8.72 -6.12 -0.38
C ARG A 98 -8.24 -6.88 0.85
N SER A 99 -9.20 -7.41 1.61
CA SER A 99 -8.97 -8.02 2.91
C SER A 99 -9.95 -9.16 3.20
N TRP A 100 -10.11 -9.50 4.47
CA TRP A 100 -11.15 -10.40 4.96
C TRP A 100 -12.57 -9.87 4.68
N TYR A 101 -12.73 -8.57 4.37
CA TYR A 101 -14.03 -8.02 3.96
C TYR A 101 -14.50 -8.51 2.57
N ASN A 102 -13.66 -9.23 1.82
CA ASN A 102 -14.09 -10.00 0.65
C ASN A 102 -15.30 -10.89 0.96
N ARG A 103 -15.36 -11.49 2.15
CA ARG A 103 -16.50 -12.32 2.59
C ARG A 103 -17.79 -11.53 2.70
N ALA A 104 -17.71 -10.30 3.22
CA ALA A 104 -18.88 -9.45 3.42
C ALA A 104 -19.39 -8.84 2.10
N GLY A 105 -18.51 -8.64 1.12
CA GLY A 105 -18.84 -8.08 -0.19
C GLY A 105 -18.89 -9.11 -1.31
N VAL A 106 -17.77 -9.30 -2.00
CA VAL A 106 -17.68 -10.08 -3.25
C VAL A 106 -18.16 -11.52 -3.07
N GLU A 107 -17.73 -12.22 -2.03
CA GLU A 107 -18.09 -13.63 -1.84
C GLU A 107 -19.59 -13.78 -1.54
N ARG A 108 -20.17 -12.88 -0.75
CA ARG A 108 -21.60 -12.85 -0.45
C ARG A 108 -22.46 -12.57 -1.68
N VAL A 109 -22.02 -11.64 -2.53
CA VAL A 109 -22.80 -11.22 -3.71
C VAL A 109 -22.60 -12.16 -4.90
N MET A 110 -21.40 -12.72 -5.10
CA MET A 110 -21.04 -13.45 -6.33
C MET A 110 -20.81 -14.96 -6.14
N GLY A 111 -20.81 -15.48 -4.90
CA GLY A 111 -20.68 -16.93 -4.64
C GLY A 111 -19.40 -17.58 -5.20
N TYR A 112 -18.28 -16.85 -5.23
CA TYR A 112 -16.98 -17.25 -5.84
C TYR A 112 -16.96 -17.36 -7.38
N SER A 113 -17.97 -16.85 -8.10
CA SER A 113 -18.06 -16.80 -9.57
C SER A 113 -17.18 -15.68 -10.20
N PRO A 114 -16.75 -15.79 -11.49
CA PRO A 114 -16.01 -14.72 -12.19
C PRO A 114 -16.75 -13.37 -12.19
N MET A 115 -16.04 -12.31 -11.84
CA MET A 115 -16.59 -11.03 -11.34
C MET A 115 -17.16 -10.08 -12.42
N ASP A 116 -16.78 -10.22 -13.68
CA ASP A 116 -16.67 -9.01 -14.52
C ASP A 116 -17.97 -8.57 -15.23
N LEU A 117 -18.88 -9.48 -15.58
CA LEU A 117 -20.13 -9.14 -16.29
C LEU A 117 -21.36 -9.13 -15.37
N GLU A 118 -21.42 -10.01 -14.38
CA GLU A 118 -22.55 -10.09 -13.44
C GLU A 118 -22.51 -9.01 -12.35
N SER A 119 -21.36 -8.39 -12.08
CA SER A 119 -21.26 -7.35 -11.05
C SER A 119 -22.05 -6.08 -11.38
N LEU A 120 -22.27 -5.81 -12.68
CA LEU A 120 -23.04 -4.66 -13.14
C LEU A 120 -24.53 -4.79 -12.81
N THR A 121 -25.09 -6.01 -12.87
CA THR A 121 -26.51 -6.26 -12.60
C THR A 121 -26.80 -6.39 -11.10
N ARG A 122 -25.79 -6.66 -10.27
CA ARG A 122 -25.91 -6.81 -8.80
C ARG A 122 -25.50 -5.54 -8.03
N TRP A 123 -25.69 -4.37 -8.63
CA TRP A 123 -25.28 -3.09 -8.03
C TRP A 123 -25.89 -2.88 -6.63
N GLU A 124 -27.18 -3.14 -6.50
CA GLU A 124 -27.94 -2.98 -5.25
C GLU A 124 -27.53 -3.98 -4.18
N ASP A 125 -27.26 -5.23 -4.56
CA ASP A 125 -26.78 -6.27 -3.63
C ASP A 125 -25.42 -5.90 -3.04
N TYR A 126 -24.51 -5.38 -3.87
CA TYR A 126 -23.24 -4.84 -3.39
C TYR A 126 -23.42 -3.63 -2.47
N SER A 127 -24.37 -2.74 -2.76
CA SER A 127 -24.66 -1.58 -1.89
C SER A 127 -25.17 -2.05 -0.53
N ARG A 128 -26.13 -2.99 -0.51
CA ARG A 128 -26.69 -3.57 0.71
C ARG A 128 -25.62 -4.29 1.53
N ALA A 129 -24.81 -5.11 0.89
CA ALA A 129 -23.70 -5.81 1.54
C ALA A 129 -22.68 -4.84 2.18
N LYS A 130 -22.36 -3.75 1.49
CA LYS A 130 -21.47 -2.69 2.01
C LYS A 130 -22.10 -1.96 3.20
N ASP A 131 -23.37 -1.57 3.11
CA ASP A 131 -24.07 -0.88 4.19
C ASP A 131 -24.18 -1.78 5.44
N GLU A 132 -24.56 -3.05 5.27
CA GLU A 132 -24.59 -4.02 6.37
C GLU A 132 -23.20 -4.24 6.98
N MET A 133 -22.14 -4.34 6.17
CA MET A 133 -20.77 -4.49 6.66
C MET A 133 -20.37 -3.29 7.54
N MET A 134 -20.66 -2.07 7.11
CA MET A 134 -20.32 -0.85 7.86
C MET A 134 -21.09 -0.80 9.18
N VAL A 135 -22.39 -1.10 9.18
CA VAL A 135 -23.21 -1.13 10.41
C VAL A 135 -22.64 -2.05 11.50
N HIS A 136 -22.03 -3.18 11.11
CA HIS A 136 -21.55 -4.17 12.07
C HIS A 136 -20.05 -4.05 12.39
N THR A 137 -19.27 -3.33 11.58
CA THR A 137 -17.81 -3.34 11.70
C THR A 137 -17.16 -1.95 11.77
N ASP A 138 -17.93 -0.88 11.61
CA ASP A 138 -17.49 0.48 11.91
C ASP A 138 -17.46 0.69 13.43
N ILE A 139 -16.27 0.61 14.02
CA ILE A 139 -16.05 0.74 15.46
C ILE A 139 -14.97 1.80 15.75
N PRO A 140 -14.98 2.45 16.92
CA PRO A 140 -14.03 3.52 17.24
C PRO A 140 -12.55 3.14 17.08
N GLU A 141 -12.21 1.88 17.31
CA GLU A 141 -10.85 1.36 17.21
C GLU A 141 -10.41 1.04 15.77
N ALA A 142 -11.36 0.86 14.85
CA ALA A 142 -11.13 0.50 13.45
C ALA A 142 -12.21 1.10 12.54
N PRO A 143 -12.31 2.44 12.46
CA PRO A 143 -13.39 3.11 11.74
C PRO A 143 -13.29 2.96 10.22
N TRP A 144 -14.45 2.98 9.56
CA TRP A 144 -14.56 3.03 8.12
C TRP A 144 -14.57 4.47 7.62
N TYR A 145 -13.72 4.76 6.63
CA TYR A 145 -13.69 6.05 5.95
C TYR A 145 -14.08 5.91 4.48
N ALA A 146 -15.23 6.46 4.11
CA ALA A 146 -15.66 6.51 2.72
C ALA A 146 -14.89 7.61 1.96
N VAL A 147 -14.38 7.26 0.78
CA VAL A 147 -13.68 8.20 -0.11
C VAL A 147 -14.40 8.27 -1.45
N GLU A 148 -14.87 9.48 -1.80
CA GLU A 148 -15.51 9.73 -3.09
C GLU A 148 -14.54 9.52 -4.26
N GLY A 149 -14.92 8.63 -5.17
CA GLY A 149 -14.03 8.06 -6.18
C GLY A 149 -14.18 8.62 -7.60
N ASP A 150 -15.09 9.56 -7.84
CA ASP A 150 -15.38 10.07 -9.20
C ASP A 150 -14.20 10.85 -9.79
N ASP A 151 -13.57 11.71 -9.00
CA ASP A 151 -12.30 12.34 -9.36
C ASP A 151 -11.15 11.57 -8.69
N LYS A 152 -10.51 10.68 -9.47
CA LYS A 152 -9.40 9.84 -9.00
C LYS A 152 -8.22 10.64 -8.44
N ARG A 153 -7.97 11.88 -8.91
CA ARG A 153 -6.89 12.72 -8.38
C ARG A 153 -7.22 13.23 -6.98
N ARG A 154 -8.44 13.73 -6.80
CA ARG A 154 -8.95 14.17 -5.49
C ARG A 154 -9.01 13.01 -4.51
N ALA A 155 -9.53 11.87 -4.93
CA ALA A 155 -9.63 10.67 -4.09
C ALA A 155 -8.27 10.28 -3.49
N ARG A 156 -7.21 10.27 -4.31
CA ARG A 156 -5.85 9.93 -3.85
C ARG A 156 -5.28 10.95 -2.87
N ILE A 157 -5.40 12.24 -3.16
CA ILE A 157 -4.92 13.30 -2.25
C ILE A 157 -5.66 13.22 -0.91
N ASN A 158 -6.99 13.15 -0.95
CA ASN A 158 -7.81 13.11 0.26
C ASN A 158 -7.51 11.88 1.11
N MET A 159 -7.34 10.72 0.47
CA MET A 159 -7.00 9.47 1.15
C MET A 159 -5.64 9.56 1.85
N ILE A 160 -4.60 10.07 1.17
CA ILE A 160 -3.27 10.21 1.76
C ILE A 160 -3.29 11.27 2.88
N ALA A 161 -3.91 12.42 2.64
CA ALA A 161 -4.00 13.50 3.63
C ALA A 161 -4.77 13.04 4.87
N HIS A 162 -5.85 12.27 4.70
CA HIS A 162 -6.60 11.69 5.80
C HIS A 162 -5.76 10.69 6.59
N LEU A 163 -5.08 9.73 5.92
CA LEU A 163 -4.19 8.78 6.59
C LEU A 163 -3.09 9.47 7.41
N LEU A 164 -2.48 10.52 6.87
CA LEU A 164 -1.48 11.29 7.60
C LEU A 164 -2.09 12.07 8.77
N GLY A 165 -3.33 12.57 8.63
CA GLY A 165 -4.02 13.31 9.67
C GLY A 165 -4.60 12.46 10.80
N THR A 166 -4.76 11.14 10.61
CA THR A 166 -5.28 10.23 11.65
C THR A 166 -4.18 9.63 12.53
N ILE A 167 -2.92 9.80 12.16
CA ILE A 167 -1.78 9.24 12.89
C ILE A 167 -0.96 10.39 13.49
N ASP A 168 -0.74 10.35 14.80
CA ASP A 168 0.11 11.31 15.51
C ASP A 168 1.61 10.96 15.34
N TYR A 169 2.09 11.01 14.10
CA TYR A 169 3.51 10.80 13.80
C TYR A 169 4.28 12.12 13.93
N HIS A 170 5.56 12.01 14.25
CA HIS A 170 6.48 13.14 14.29
C HIS A 170 7.75 12.82 13.53
N GLU A 171 8.44 13.86 13.10
CA GLU A 171 9.72 13.71 12.40
C GLU A 171 10.78 13.13 13.35
N VAL A 172 11.40 12.04 12.92
CA VAL A 172 12.48 11.38 13.67
C VAL A 172 13.81 11.82 13.11
N THR A 173 14.65 12.43 13.94
CA THR A 173 16.01 12.82 13.55
C THR A 173 16.87 11.58 13.39
N ALA A 174 17.45 11.40 12.20
CA ALA A 174 18.43 10.34 11.99
C ALA A 174 19.69 10.62 12.84
N PRO A 175 20.27 9.61 13.52
CA PRO A 175 21.53 9.81 14.21
C PRO A 175 22.62 10.20 13.21
N GLU A 176 23.45 11.17 13.57
CA GLU A 176 24.61 11.54 12.74
C GLU A 176 25.57 10.35 12.63
N ILE A 177 25.80 9.89 11.39
CA ILE A 177 26.76 8.83 11.10
C ILE A 177 28.09 9.47 10.72
N THR A 178 29.10 9.32 11.56
CA THR A 178 30.48 9.69 11.22
C THR A 178 31.10 8.58 10.38
N LEU A 179 31.36 8.86 9.10
CA LEU A 179 32.07 7.91 8.24
C LEU A 179 33.55 7.84 8.69
N PRO A 180 34.09 6.64 8.98
CA PRO A 180 35.50 6.51 9.30
C PRO A 180 36.36 6.83 8.07
N ALA A 181 37.59 7.30 8.31
CA ALA A 181 38.58 7.44 7.24
C ALA A 181 38.80 6.08 6.56
N ARG A 182 38.95 6.10 5.23
CA ARG A 182 39.23 4.88 4.47
C ARG A 182 40.53 4.26 4.98
N PRO A 183 40.53 2.98 5.42
CA PRO A 183 41.74 2.33 5.86
C PRO A 183 42.76 2.23 4.71
N PRO A 184 44.07 2.22 5.01
CA PRO A 184 45.10 2.01 4.00
C PRO A 184 44.90 0.67 3.29
N SER A 185 45.37 0.60 2.04
CA SER A 185 45.28 -0.63 1.25
C SER A 185 46.02 -1.78 1.95
N THR A 186 45.38 -2.94 2.04
CA THR A 186 46.00 -4.20 2.53
C THR A 186 46.80 -4.91 1.44
N GLY A 187 47.01 -4.29 0.28
CA GLY A 187 47.67 -4.91 -0.87
C GLY A 187 46.74 -5.77 -1.73
N TYR A 188 45.42 -5.74 -1.46
CA TYR A 188 44.45 -6.45 -2.29
C TYR A 188 44.49 -5.98 -3.76
N GLN A 189 44.78 -6.91 -4.66
CA GLN A 189 44.70 -6.71 -6.10
C GLN A 189 43.39 -7.31 -6.61
N ARG A 190 42.56 -6.46 -7.26
CA ARG A 190 41.36 -6.94 -7.93
C ARG A 190 41.74 -7.88 -9.08
N THR A 191 40.96 -8.93 -9.26
CA THR A 191 41.06 -9.82 -10.42
C THR A 191 40.93 -9.02 -11.71
N ALA A 192 41.66 -9.43 -12.75
CA ALA A 192 41.60 -8.79 -14.06
C ALA A 192 40.14 -8.70 -14.56
N ARG A 193 39.75 -7.52 -15.04
CA ARG A 193 38.39 -7.23 -15.50
C ARG A 193 37.93 -8.17 -16.62
N ALA A 194 38.87 -8.64 -17.45
CA ALA A 194 38.65 -9.62 -18.51
C ALA A 194 38.16 -11.01 -18.01
N LEU A 195 38.35 -11.32 -16.73
CA LEU A 195 37.86 -12.56 -16.12
C LEU A 195 36.40 -12.45 -15.64
N GLN A 196 35.79 -11.26 -15.75
CA GLN A 196 34.42 -11.00 -15.35
C GLN A 196 33.52 -10.90 -16.59
N ARG A 197 32.31 -11.43 -16.48
CA ARG A 197 31.27 -11.18 -17.49
C ARG A 197 30.68 -9.80 -17.24
N GLU A 198 30.82 -8.90 -18.19
CA GLU A 198 30.30 -7.54 -18.07
C GLU A 198 28.90 -7.45 -18.65
N VAL A 199 28.06 -6.60 -18.05
CA VAL A 199 26.79 -6.18 -18.65
C VAL A 199 27.11 -5.16 -19.75
N PRO A 200 26.67 -5.36 -20.99
CA PRO A 200 26.89 -4.39 -22.05
C PRO A 200 26.32 -3.03 -21.69
N ASP A 201 27.09 -1.97 -21.95
CA ASP A 201 26.63 -0.60 -21.74
C ASP A 201 25.63 -0.21 -22.83
N HIS A 202 24.34 -0.43 -22.53
CA HIS A 202 23.25 -0.02 -23.41
C HIS A 202 23.03 1.50 -23.39
N ALA A 203 23.36 2.17 -22.28
CA ALA A 203 23.14 3.61 -22.12
C ALA A 203 24.03 4.42 -23.05
N ALA A 204 25.25 3.94 -23.32
CA ALA A 204 26.15 4.51 -24.32
C ALA A 204 25.56 4.60 -25.74
N LYS A 205 24.45 3.90 -26.03
CA LYS A 205 23.75 3.94 -27.34
C LYS A 205 22.65 4.99 -27.42
N LEU A 206 22.35 5.69 -26.32
CA LEU A 206 21.23 6.63 -26.22
C LEU A 206 21.64 8.09 -26.42
N THR A 207 22.94 8.35 -26.66
CA THR A 207 23.51 9.65 -27.07
C THR A 207 23.70 9.70 -28.57
#